data_AF-A0A2Z7BZB6-F1
#
_entry.id   AF-A0A2Z7BZB6-F1
#
_cell.length_a   1.000
_cell.length_b   1.000
_cell.length_c   1.000
_cell.angle_alpha   90.00
_cell.angle_beta   90.00
_cell.angle_gamma   90.00
#
_symmetry.space_group_name_H-M   'P 1'
#
loop_
_entity.id
_entity.type
_entity.pdbx_description
1 polymer ?
#
loop_
_entity_poly.entity_id
_entity_poly.type
_entity_poly.pdbx_seq_one_letter_code
_entity_poly.pdbx_strand_id
1 'polypeptide(L)'
;MAFSSDRPLTFRAPSGQDSWNYYKVSVPLGNVEGVNPVVTKQNPSEKYIQILTNDRHEFWFMDFVNFEKAVNHLLDVVSDSTASRGIQLF
;
A
#
# COMPACT_ATOMS: atom_id res chain seq x y z
N MET A 1 1.73 6.04 6.11
CA MET A 1 0.85 6.16 4.93
C MET A 1 -0.49 5.50 5.21
N ALA A 2 -1.56 5.91 4.53
CA ALA A 2 -2.88 5.29 4.68
C ALA A 2 -3.62 5.26 3.33
N PHE A 3 -4.38 4.20 3.12
CA PHE A 3 -5.23 3.98 1.96
C PHE A 3 -6.65 3.72 2.45
N SER A 4 -7.62 4.37 1.83
CA SER A 4 -9.03 4.20 2.13
C SER A 4 -9.78 4.05 0.82
N SER A 5 -10.71 3.12 0.76
CA SER A 5 -11.62 3.01 -0.37
C SER A 5 -13.01 3.50 0.03
N ASP A 6 -13.62 4.28 -0.86
CA ASP A 6 -15.05 4.59 -0.86
C ASP A 6 -15.89 3.45 -1.47
N ARG A 7 -15.23 2.38 -1.94
CA ARG A 7 -15.87 1.13 -2.37
C ARG A 7 -15.81 0.12 -1.21
N PRO A 8 -16.96 -0.30 -0.67
CA PRO A 8 -16.99 -1.23 0.45
C PRO A 8 -16.56 -2.64 0.03
N LEU A 9 -15.84 -3.33 0.91
CA LEU A 9 -15.55 -4.76 0.78
C LEU A 9 -16.75 -5.56 1.26
N THR A 10 -17.21 -6.51 0.44
CA THR A 10 -18.26 -7.46 0.81
C THR A 10 -17.64 -8.76 1.33
N PHE A 11 -18.27 -9.36 2.34
CA PHE A 11 -17.83 -10.63 2.91
C PHE A 11 -19.01 -11.38 3.54
N ARG A 12 -18.85 -12.69 3.72
CA ARG A 12 -19.84 -13.51 4.44
C ARG A 12 -19.55 -13.47 5.93
N ALA A 13 -20.51 -12.97 6.71
CA ALA A 13 -20.40 -12.97 8.17
C ALA A 13 -20.51 -14.40 8.75
N PRO A 14 -20.02 -14.64 9.98
CA PRO A 14 -20.16 -15.95 10.64
C PRO A 14 -21.60 -16.44 10.80
N SER A 15 -22.57 -15.51 10.85
CA SER A 15 -24.01 -15.82 10.84
C SER A 15 -24.51 -16.40 9.52
N GLY A 16 -23.66 -16.41 8.48
CA GLY A 16 -24.04 -16.80 7.14
C GLY A 16 -24.93 -15.75 6.48
N GLN A 17 -24.69 -14.46 6.69
CA GLN A 17 -25.32 -13.36 5.92
C GLN A 17 -24.23 -12.54 5.20
N ASP A 18 -24.57 -11.93 4.07
CA ASP A 18 -23.66 -11.02 3.38
C ASP A 18 -23.60 -9.71 4.14
N SER A 19 -22.38 -9.24 4.36
CA SER A 19 -22.09 -7.99 5.04
C SER A 19 -21.08 -7.19 4.22
N TRP A 20 -20.92 -5.91 4.57
CA TRP A 20 -20.01 -5.02 3.89
C TRP A 20 -19.39 -4.04 4.87
N ASN A 21 -18.15 -3.64 4.61
CA ASN A 21 -17.45 -2.62 5.39
C ASN A 21 -16.60 -1.74 4.47
N TYR A 22 -16.57 -0.43 4.76
CA TYR A 22 -15.48 0.41 4.26
C TYR A 22 -14.19 -0.01 4.95
N TYR A 23 -13.10 -0.02 4.20
CA TYR A 23 -11.81 -0.37 4.75
C TYR A 23 -10.82 0.78 4.62
N LYS A 24 -10.01 0.91 5.65
CA LYS A 24 -8.85 1.78 5.69
C LYS A 24 -7.65 0.94 6.11
N VAL A 25 -6.63 0.89 5.28
CA VAL A 25 -5.34 0.32 5.61
C VAL A 25 -4.43 1.47 6.03
N SER A 26 -3.83 1.38 7.22
CA SER A 26 -2.81 2.34 7.66
C SER A 26 -1.52 1.58 7.92
N VAL A 27 -0.46 1.95 7.21
CA VAL A 27 0.87 1.36 7.35
C VAL A 27 1.80 2.41 7.95
N PRO A 28 2.37 2.18 9.15
CA PRO A 28 3.41 3.05 9.70
C PRO A 28 4.59 3.10 8.74
N LEU A 29 5.12 4.29 8.44
CA LEU A 29 6.24 4.42 7.50
C LEU A 29 7.48 3.64 7.98
N GLY A 30 7.76 3.66 9.29
CA GLY A 30 8.82 2.86 9.89
C GLY A 30 8.57 1.34 9.86
N ASN A 31 7.40 0.88 9.44
CA ASN A 31 7.15 -0.54 9.22
C ASN A 31 7.23 -0.95 7.73
N VAL A 32 7.46 -0.01 6.82
CA VAL A 32 7.65 -0.31 5.40
C VAL A 32 9.07 -0.85 5.19
N GLU A 33 9.15 -2.05 4.63
CA GLU A 33 10.41 -2.69 4.22
C GLU A 33 10.77 -2.27 2.78
N GLY A 34 9.77 -2.21 1.89
CA GLY A 34 10.01 -1.89 0.49
C GLY A 34 8.77 -1.43 -0.27
N VAL A 35 9.02 -0.66 -1.33
CA VAL A 35 8.01 -0.20 -2.30
C VAL A 35 8.43 -0.69 -3.68
N ASN A 36 7.69 -1.62 -4.26
CA ASN A 36 8.02 -2.25 -5.53
C ASN A 36 6.96 -1.91 -6.59
N PRO A 37 7.28 -1.05 -7.58
CA PRO A 37 6.42 -0.85 -8.73
C PRO A 37 6.50 -2.06 -9.68
N VAL A 38 5.34 -2.54 -10.13
CA VAL A 38 5.22 -3.66 -11.06
C VAL A 38 4.40 -3.22 -12.27
N VAL A 39 4.96 -3.38 -13.46
CA VAL A 39 4.27 -3.20 -14.74
C VAL A 39 4.34 -4.52 -15.49
N THR A 40 3.19 -5.09 -15.83
CA THR A 40 3.14 -6.37 -16.55
C THR A 40 3.55 -6.16 -18.01
N LYS A 41 4.33 -7.11 -18.54
CA LYS A 41 4.77 -7.09 -19.93
C LYS A 41 3.61 -7.39 -20.89
N GLN A 42 2.63 -8.16 -20.43
CA GLN A 42 1.47 -8.59 -21.19
C GLN A 42 0.46 -7.46 -21.36
N ASN A 43 0.31 -6.61 -20.34
CA ASN A 43 -0.59 -5.47 -20.36
C ASN A 43 0.04 -4.25 -19.66
N PRO A 44 0.66 -3.32 -20.40
CA PRO A 44 1.30 -2.13 -19.81
C PRO A 44 0.35 -1.20 -19.04
N SER A 45 -0.97 -1.35 -19.21
CA SER A 45 -1.98 -0.61 -18.44
C SER A 45 -2.21 -1.21 -17.05
N GLU A 46 -1.88 -2.49 -16.85
CA GLU A 46 -1.91 -3.15 -15.54
C GLU A 46 -0.64 -2.78 -14.77
N LYS A 47 -0.79 -1.82 -13.88
CA LYS A 47 0.29 -1.30 -13.04
C LYS A 47 -0.08 -1.45 -11.57
N TYR A 48 0.86 -2.00 -10.80
CA TYR A 48 0.70 -2.31 -9.39
C TYR A 48 1.82 -1.67 -8.58
N ILE A 49 1.53 -1.31 -7.33
CA ILE A 49 2.56 -1.00 -6.34
C ILE A 49 2.41 -2.00 -5.21
N GLN A 50 3.44 -2.82 -5.00
CA GLN A 50 3.54 -3.69 -3.85
C GLN A 50 4.23 -2.94 -2.71
N ILE A 51 3.64 -2.97 -1.52
CA ILE A 51 4.24 -2.51 -0.28
C ILE A 51 4.53 -3.74 0.58
N LEU A 52 5.80 -3.95 0.88
CA LEU A 52 6.28 -4.96 1.82
C LEU A 52 6.48 -4.32 3.17
N THR A 53 6.10 -5.03 4.22
CA THR A 53 6.25 -4.58 5.62
C THR A 53 7.17 -5.51 6.38
N ASN A 54 7.87 -5.00 7.41
CA ASN A 54 8.84 -5.79 8.18
C ASN A 54 8.20 -6.99 8.91
N ASP A 55 6.89 -6.92 9.20
CA ASP A 55 6.09 -8.00 9.76
C ASP A 55 5.49 -8.94 8.70
N ARG A 56 5.98 -8.86 7.46
CA ARG A 56 5.71 -9.77 6.33
C ARG A 56 4.29 -9.70 5.78
N HIS A 57 3.57 -8.59 6.01
CA HIS A 57 2.36 -8.32 5.24
C HIS A 57 2.73 -7.73 3.88
N GLU A 58 1.99 -8.14 2.86
CA GLU A 58 2.08 -7.58 1.52
C GLU A 58 0.78 -6.86 1.16
N PHE A 59 0.90 -5.61 0.71
CA PHE A 59 -0.23 -4.83 0.22
C PHE A 59 -0.05 -4.51 -1.25
N TRP A 60 -1.04 -4.87 -2.06
CA TRP A 60 -1.04 -4.64 -3.50
C TRP A 60 -2.03 -3.54 -3.85
N PHE A 61 -1.51 -2.41 -4.32
CA PHE A 61 -2.31 -1.28 -4.77
C PHE A 61 -2.37 -1.25 -6.29
N MET A 62 -3.53 -0.88 -6.82
CA MET A 62 -3.87 -0.93 -8.24
C MET A 62 -4.64 0.33 -8.63
N ASP A 63 -4.97 0.45 -9.92
CA ASP A 63 -5.93 1.43 -10.45
C ASP A 63 -5.57 2.89 -10.14
N PHE A 64 -4.28 3.20 -10.24
CA PHE A 64 -3.76 4.54 -10.02
C PHE A 64 -4.14 5.48 -11.15
N VAL A 65 -4.75 6.62 -10.81
CA VAL A 65 -4.98 7.73 -11.75
C VAL A 65 -3.66 8.21 -12.37
N ASN A 66 -2.61 8.29 -11.56
CA ASN A 66 -1.25 8.57 -12.02
C ASN A 66 -0.26 7.67 -11.27
N PHE A 67 0.10 6.58 -11.93
CA PHE A 67 1.00 5.56 -11.37
C PHE A 67 2.38 6.12 -11.01
N GLU A 68 3.04 6.83 -11.91
CA GLU A 68 4.41 7.30 -11.70
C GLU A 68 4.50 8.29 -10.56
N LYS A 69 3.54 9.22 -10.49
CA LYS A 69 3.46 10.18 -9.38
C LYS A 69 3.23 9.47 -8.05
N ALA A 70 2.40 8.42 -8.01
CA ALA A 70 2.18 7.63 -6.80
C ALA A 70 3.46 6.90 -6.36
N VAL A 71 4.18 6.25 -7.29
CA VAL A 71 5.45 5.57 -7.00
C VAL A 71 6.48 6.54 -6.43
N ASN A 72 6.70 7.68 -7.09
CA ASN A 72 7.69 8.67 -6.65
C ASN A 72 7.38 9.18 -5.24
N HIS A 73 6.12 9.57 -4.98
CA HIS A 73 5.74 10.04 -3.64
C HIS A 73 5.92 8.97 -2.57
N LEU A 74 5.64 7.70 -2.86
CA LEU A 74 5.82 6.61 -1.90
C LEU A 74 7.29 6.34 -1.60
N LEU A 75 8.15 6.36 -2.63
CA LEU A 75 9.59 6.20 -2.45
C LEU A 75 10.19 7.35 -1.64
N ASP A 76 9.78 8.59 -1.91
CA ASP A 76 10.26 9.78 -1.19
C ASP A 76 9.93 9.70 0.30
N VAL A 77 8.64 9.49 0.66
CA VAL A 77 8.22 9.49 2.08
C VAL A 77 8.79 8.31 2.88
N VAL A 78 9.03 7.17 2.24
CA VAL A 78 9.65 6.01 2.88
C VAL A 78 11.14 6.27 3.10
N SER A 79 11.83 6.89 2.13
CA SER A 79 13.24 7.28 2.24
C SER A 79 13.47 8.36 3.30
N ASP A 80 12.61 9.37 3.36
CA ASP A 80 12.69 10.41 4.39
C ASP A 80 12.46 9.85 5.81
N SER A 81 11.54 8.89 5.93
CA SER A 81 11.25 8.22 7.19
C SER A 81 12.42 7.34 7.67
N THR A 82 13.14 6.67 6.76
CA THR A 82 14.31 5.86 7.12
C THR A 82 15.51 6.74 7.48
N ALA A 83 15.73 7.83 6.75
CA ALA A 83 16.74 8.83 7.09
C ALA A 83 16.51 9.44 8.48
N SER A 84 15.27 9.82 8.79
CA SER A 84 14.89 10.35 10.11
C SER A 84 15.13 9.36 11.25
N ARG A 85 14.94 8.05 10.99
CA ARG A 85 15.27 6.98 11.95
C ARG A 85 16.77 6.85 12.19
N GLY A 86 17.57 6.97 11.13
CA GLY A 86 19.03 6.93 11.23
C GLY A 86 19.57 8.06 12.12
N ILE A 87 18.98 9.25 12.06
CA ILE A 87 19.40 10.40 12.86
C ILE A 87 19.02 10.26 14.35
N GLN A 88 17.92 9.58 14.68
CA GLN A 88 17.46 9.39 16.06
C GLN A 88 18.26 8.33 16.85
N LEU A 89 19.08 7.51 16.17
CA LEU A 89 19.86 6.42 16.78
C LEU A 89 21.29 6.84 17.19
N PHE A 90 21.60 8.14 17.21
CA PHE A 90 22.87 8.70 17.67
C PHE A 90 22.67 9.79 18.73
#